data_AF-A0A662YDH8-F1
#
_entry.id   AF-A0A662YDH8-F1
#
_cell.length_a   1.000
_cell.length_b   1.000
_cell.length_c   1.000
_cell.angle_alpha   90.00
_cell.angle_beta   90.00
_cell.angle_gamma   90.00
#
_symmetry.space_group_name_H-M   'P 1'
#
loop_
_entity.id
_entity.type
_entity.pdbx_description
1 polymer ?
#
loop_
_entity_poly.entity_id
_entity_poly.type
_entity_poly.pdbx_seq_one_letter_code
_entity_poly.pdbx_strand_id
1 'polypeptide(L)' 'MANRNAQELAENVLSLYDVSAPRDATIAKYYLADAVFTDPLVTVKGVENIQAQFRVLSKFVKSS' A
#
# COMPACT_ATOMS: atom_id res chain seq x y z
N MET A 1 25.81 1.31 1.60
CA MET A 1 24.84 0.40 0.96
C MET A 1 23.39 0.71 1.39
N ALA A 2 22.97 1.97 1.46
CA ALA A 2 21.59 2.34 1.81
C ALA A 2 20.66 2.48 0.59
N ASN A 3 21.24 2.72 -0.60
CA ASN A 3 20.48 3.06 -1.80
C ASN A 3 19.61 1.92 -2.35
N ARG A 4 20.03 0.66 -2.20
CA ARG A 4 19.24 -0.50 -2.67
C ARG A 4 17.95 -0.68 -1.87
N ASN A 5 17.99 -0.41 -0.57
CA ASN A 5 16.85 -0.62 0.33
C ASN A 5 15.76 0.44 0.11
N ALA A 6 16.16 1.70 -0.12
CA ALA A 6 15.22 2.79 -0.40
C ALA A 6 14.52 2.63 -1.76
N GLN A 7 15.24 2.17 -2.79
CA GLN A 7 14.65 1.92 -4.11
C GLN A 7 13.67 0.76 -4.08
N GLU A 8 14.04 -0.36 -3.45
CA GLU A 8 13.13 -1.49 -3.27
C GLU A 8 11.87 -1.08 -2.48
N LEU A 9 12.02 -0.25 -1.44
CA LEU A 9 10.88 0.28 -0.72
C LEU A 9 9.97 1.14 -1.62
N ALA A 10 10.55 2.03 -2.42
CA ALA A 10 9.79 2.88 -3.33
C ALA A 10 9.00 2.07 -4.38
N GLU A 11 9.63 1.05 -4.97
CA GLU A 11 8.99 0.14 -5.92
C GLU A 11 7.83 -0.63 -5.26
N ASN A 12 8.02 -1.09 -4.02
CA ASN A 12 6.96 -1.77 -3.26
C ASN A 12 5.79 -0.82 -2.91
N VAL A 13 6.06 0.43 -2.54
CA VAL A 13 5.00 1.43 -2.29
C VAL A 13 4.22 1.71 -3.57
N LEU A 14 4.90 1.83 -4.72
CA LEU A 14 4.25 2.02 -6.02
C LEU A 14 3.39 0.81 -6.41
N SER A 15 3.84 -0.41 -6.09
CA SER A 15 3.08 -1.64 -6.32
C SER A 15 1.73 -1.68 -5.59
N LEU A 16 1.53 -0.86 -4.54
CA LEU A 16 0.25 -0.78 -3.83
C LEU A 16 -0.90 -0.25 -4.71
N TYR A 17 -0.56 0.51 -5.75
CA TYR A 17 -1.52 1.03 -6.72
C TYR A 17 -1.73 0.10 -7.91
N ASP A 18 -0.90 -0.93 -8.06
CA ASP A 18 -1.11 -1.97 -9.06
C ASP A 18 -2.14 -2.98 -8.56
N VAL A 19 -3.29 -3.01 -9.23
CA VAL A 19 -4.41 -3.92 -8.88
C VAL A 19 -4.07 -5.40 -9.08
N SER A 20 -3.05 -5.71 -9.88
CA SER A 20 -2.57 -7.08 -10.15
C SER A 20 -1.57 -7.58 -9.10
N ALA A 21 -1.01 -6.69 -8.28
CA ALA A 21 -0.01 -7.03 -7.27
C ALA A 21 -0.65 -7.57 -5.97
N PRO A 22 0.06 -8.45 -5.22
CA PRO A 22 -0.39 -8.98 -3.93
C PRO A 22 -0.20 -7.95 -2.79
N ARG A 23 -0.99 -6.88 -2.84
CA ARG A 23 -0.89 -5.68 -1.99
C ARG A 23 -0.93 -5.98 -0.49
N ASP A 24 -1.78 -6.91 -0.06
CA ASP A 24 -1.89 -7.28 1.35
C ASP A 24 -0.59 -7.88 1.90
N ALA A 25 0.11 -8.68 1.08
CA ALA A 25 1.39 -9.28 1.44
C ALA A 25 2.51 -8.22 1.49
N THR A 26 2.50 -7.26 0.56
CA THR A 26 3.42 -6.11 0.58
C THR A 26 3.23 -5.27 1.84
N ILE A 27 1.99 -4.95 2.20
CA ILE A 27 1.70 -4.16 3.40
C ILE A 27 2.13 -4.94 4.66
N ALA A 28 1.78 -6.22 4.76
CA ALA A 28 2.15 -7.05 5.91
C ALA A 28 3.68 -7.20 6.10
N LYS A 29 4.46 -7.15 5.00
CA LYS A 29 5.92 -7.28 5.04
C LYS A 29 6.63 -5.97 5.41
N TYR A 30 6.14 -4.83 4.93
CA TYR A 30 6.87 -3.56 5.01
C TYR A 30 6.27 -2.54 5.99
N TYR A 31 5.02 -2.70 6.42
CA TYR A 31 4.35 -1.75 7.31
C TYR A 31 4.38 -2.24 8.76
N LEU A 32 4.57 -1.30 9.68
CA LEU A 32 4.39 -1.53 11.12
C LEU A 32 2.91 -1.65 11.45
N ALA A 33 2.57 -2.40 12.50
CA ALA A 33 1.18 -2.63 12.91
C ALA A 33 0.38 -1.34 13.14
N ASP A 34 1.05 -0.28 13.62
CA ASP A 34 0.49 1.04 13.92
C ASP A 34 0.72 2.09 12.81
N ALA A 35 1.18 1.66 11.63
CA ALA A 35 1.47 2.54 10.51
C ALA A 35 0.28 3.45 10.16
N VAL A 36 0.59 4.68 9.76
CA VAL A 36 -0.38 5.66 9.28
C VAL A 36 -0.13 5.86 7.79
N PHE A 37 -1.17 5.67 6.99
CA PHE A 37 -1.17 5.99 5.58
C PHE A 37 -2.00 7.26 5.36
N THR A 38 -1.41 8.22 4.67
CA THR A 38 -2.03 9.51 4.36
C THR A 38 -1.97 9.75 2.87
N ASP A 39 -3.14 9.97 2.29
CA ASP A 39 -3.37 10.43 0.93
C ASP A 39 -4.09 11.80 1.03
N PRO A 40 -3.94 12.72 0.06
CA PRO A 40 -4.61 14.03 0.05
C PRO A 40 -6.04 14.11 0.58
N LEU A 41 -6.84 13.05 0.47
CA LEU A 41 -8.24 13.01 0.90
C LEU A 41 -8.53 12.06 2.07
N VAL A 42 -7.57 11.22 2.49
CA VAL A 42 -7.82 10.18 3.49
C VAL A 42 -6.60 9.92 4.37
N THR A 43 -6.85 9.74 5.67
CA THR A 43 -5.85 9.25 6.62
C THR A 43 -6.39 7.99 7.28
N VAL A 44 -5.64 6.90 7.20
CA VAL A 44 -5.98 5.63 7.84
C VAL A 44 -4.81 5.16 8.72
N LYS A 45 -5.16 4.58 9.87
CA LYS A 45 -4.19 4.06 10.83
C LYS A 45 -4.39 2.56 11.01
N GLY A 46 -3.28 1.84 11.08
CA GLY A 46 -3.25 0.40 11.29
C GLY A 46 -3.26 -0.38 9.99
N VAL A 47 -2.48 -1.46 9.94
CA VAL A 47 -2.27 -2.30 8.75
C VAL A 47 -3.58 -2.80 8.15
N GLU A 48 -4.53 -3.24 8.98
CA GLU A 48 -5.82 -3.75 8.52
C GLU A 48 -6.64 -2.70 7.76
N ASN A 49 -6.66 -1.46 8.27
CA ASN A 49 -7.37 -0.35 7.63
C ASN A 49 -6.68 0.09 6.33
N ILE A 50 -5.34 0.06 6.30
CA ILE A 50 -4.55 0.35 5.10
C ILE A 50 -4.85 -0.71 4.02
N GLN A 51 -4.82 -1.99 4.37
CA GLN A 51 -5.18 -3.08 3.46
C GLN A 51 -6.60 -2.91 2.90
N ALA A 52 -7.57 -2.60 3.77
CA ALA A 52 -8.94 -2.35 3.36
C ALA A 52 -9.06 -1.19 2.34
N GLN A 53 -8.35 -0.09 2.55
CA GLN A 53 -8.32 1.06 1.64
C GLN A 53 -7.85 0.66 0.23
N PHE A 54 -6.75 -0.09 0.13
CA PHE A 54 -6.22 -0.50 -1.18
C PHE A 54 -7.10 -1.56 -1.87
N ARG A 55 -7.74 -2.47 -1.11
CA ARG A 55 -8.72 -3.44 -1.68
C ARG A 55 -9.90 -2.74 -2.36
N VAL A 56 -10.33 -1.60 -1.83
CA VAL A 56 -11.44 -0.81 -2.39
C VAL A 56 -11.07 -0.18 -3.74
N LEU A 57 -9.83 0.27 -3.94
CA LEU A 57 -9.38 0.84 -5.22
C LEU A 57 -9.60 -0.10 -6.41
N SER A 58 -9.41 -1.41 -6.22
CA SER A 58 -9.65 -2.42 -7.27
C SER A 58 -11.10 -2.49 -7.75
N LYS A 59 -12.06 -2.04 -6.94
CA LYS A 59 -13.49 -2.00 -7.33
C LYS A 59 -13.79 -0.82 -8.24
N PHE A 60 -13.07 0.29 -8.09
CA PHE A 60 -13.27 1.49 -8.90
C PHE A 60 -12.60 1.39 -10.27
N VAL A 61 -11.45 0.73 -10.37
CA VAL A 61 -10.69 0.61 -11.64
C VAL A 61 -11.35 -0.37 -12.64
N LYS A 62 -12.07 -1.38 -12.16
CA LYS A 62 -12.77 -2.35 -13.04
C LYS A 62 -14.11 -1.85 -13.60
N SER A 63 -14.55 -0.65 -13.23
CA SER A 63 -15.89 -0.16 -13.57
C SER A 63 -15.94 0.68 -14.87
N SER A 64 -15.00 0.48 -15.79
CA SER A 64 -14.93 1.19 -17.08
C SER A 64 -14.80 0.22 -18.24
#